data_AF-A0A1T1D268-F1
#
_entry.id   AF-A0A1T1D268-F1
#
_cell.length_a   1.000
_cell.length_b   1.000
_cell.length_c   1.000
_cell.angle_alpha   90.00
_cell.angle_beta   90.00
_cell.angle_gamma   90.00
#
_symmetry.space_group_name_H-M   'P 1'
#
loop_
_entity.id
_entity.type
_entity.pdbx_description
1 polymer ?
#
loop_
_entity_poly.entity_id
_entity_poly.type
_entity_poly.pdbx_seq_one_letter_code
_entity_poly.pdbx_strand_id
1 'polypeptide(L)' 'MPLRWIGEPDPADPRYRDLERRVNLALHGAVYAAVNSGLWFTQMLRHPWSHPGLFSLVWLLALLVHLAIVAQRRIR' A
#
# COMPACT_ATOMS: atom_id res chain seq x y z
N MET A 1 -0.05 -30.83 16.72
CA MET A 1 1.17 -30.83 15.89
C MET A 1 2.25 -30.06 16.64
N PRO A 2 3.53 -30.48 16.63
CA PRO A 2 4.59 -29.69 17.24
C PRO A 2 4.75 -28.35 16.48
N LEU A 3 5.00 -27.26 17.21
CA LEU A 3 5.35 -25.97 16.62
C LEU A 3 6.68 -26.14 15.87
N ARG A 4 6.64 -26.07 14.54
CA ARG A 4 7.85 -26.06 13.72
C ARG A 4 8.36 -24.64 13.67
N TRP A 5 9.49 -24.37 14.32
CA TRP A 5 10.23 -23.13 14.11
C TRP A 5 10.73 -23.11 12.67
N ILE A 6 10.00 -22.39 11.81
CA ILE A 6 10.45 -22.05 10.47
C ILE A 6 11.42 -20.89 10.72
N GLY A 7 12.72 -21.09 10.48
CA GLY A 7 13.74 -20.07 10.73
C GLY A 7 13.48 -18.76 9.98
N GLU A 8 14.44 -17.83 10.07
CA GLU A 8 14.36 -16.55 9.36
C GLU A 8 14.10 -16.79 7.85
N PRO A 9 13.08 -16.13 7.25
CA PRO A 9 12.83 -16.24 5.82
C PRO A 9 14.04 -15.74 5.03
N ASP A 10 14.41 -16.44 3.95
CA ASP A 10 15.46 -15.95 3.04
C ASP A 10 14.94 -14.75 2.22
N PRO A 11 15.50 -13.54 2.38
CA PRO A 11 15.08 -12.37 1.62
C PRO A 11 15.39 -12.52 0.11
N ALA A 12 16.31 -13.41 -0.26
CA ALA A 12 16.60 -13.73 -1.64
C ALA A 12 15.59 -14.70 -2.27
N ASP A 13 14.67 -15.32 -1.51
CA ASP A 13 13.64 -16.18 -2.09
C ASP A 13 12.69 -15.36 -3.00
N PRO A 14 12.57 -15.69 -4.30
CA PRO A 14 11.65 -15.03 -5.21
C PRO A 14 10.19 -15.01 -4.71
N ARG A 15 9.74 -16.09 -4.04
CA ARG A 15 8.38 -16.20 -3.50
C ARG A 15 8.16 -15.28 -2.30
N TYR A 16 9.15 -15.19 -1.42
CA TYR A 16 9.12 -14.24 -0.30
C TYR A 16 9.00 -12.81 -0.82
N ARG A 17 9.86 -12.43 -1.77
CA ARG A 17 9.84 -11.08 -2.38
C ARG A 17 8.52 -10.78 -3.12
N ASP A 18 7.91 -11.77 -3.75
CA ASP A 18 6.60 -11.61 -4.41
C ASP A 18 5.46 -11.39 -3.41
N LEU A 19 5.45 -12.12 -2.29
CA LEU A 19 4.51 -11.87 -1.20
C LEU A 19 4.73 -10.48 -0.60
N GLU A 20 5.98 -10.15 -0.29
CA GLU A 20 6.37 -8.85 0.29
C GLU A 20 5.87 -7.68 -0.57
N ARG A 21 6.04 -7.73 -1.89
CA ARG A 21 5.52 -6.71 -2.81
C ARG A 21 4.00 -6.54 -2.70
N ARG A 22 3.25 -7.64 -2.63
CA ARG A 22 1.78 -7.61 -2.52
C ARG A 22 1.32 -7.05 -1.17
N VAL A 23 1.99 -7.46 -0.08
CA VAL A 23 1.71 -6.95 1.27
C VAL A 23 2.01 -5.46 1.33
N ASN A 24 3.15 -5.02 0.81
CA ASN A 24 3.49 -3.60 0.75
C ASN A 24 2.46 -2.82 -0.07
N LEU A 25 2.03 -3.31 -1.23
CA LEU A 25 0.98 -2.66 -2.01
C LEU A 25 -0.33 -2.54 -1.22
N ALA A 26 -0.76 -3.62 -0.55
CA ALA A 26 -1.96 -3.62 0.27
C ALA A 26 -1.87 -2.62 1.43
N LEU A 27 -0.71 -2.58 2.13
CA LEU A 27 -0.45 -1.62 3.20
C LEU A 27 -0.54 -0.18 2.72
N HIS A 28 0.12 0.15 1.60
CA HIS A 28 0.06 1.50 1.04
C HIS A 28 -1.36 1.87 0.60
N GLY A 29 -2.11 0.91 0.02
CA GLY A 29 -3.52 1.10 -0.31
C GLY A 29 -4.39 1.38 0.91
N ALA A 30 -4.18 0.64 2.01
CA ALA A 30 -4.90 0.85 3.26
C ALA A 30 -4.58 2.23 3.89
N VAL A 31 -3.30 2.63 3.90
CA VAL A 31 -2.88 3.95 4.39
C VAL A 31 -3.48 5.07 3.54
N TYR A 32 -3.43 4.94 2.21
CA TYR A 32 -4.09 5.88 1.31
C TYR A 32 -5.58 6.00 1.61
N ALA A 33 -6.28 4.87 1.75
CA ALA A 33 -7.71 4.88 2.05
C ALA A 33 -8.00 5.57 3.39
N ALA A 34 -7.28 5.22 4.46
CA ALA A 34 -7.47 5.78 5.78
C ALA A 34 -7.22 7.30 5.81
N VAL A 35 -6.08 7.75 5.25
CA VAL A 35 -5.72 9.17 5.26
C VAL A 35 -6.65 9.99 4.37
N ASN A 36 -6.99 9.52 3.17
CA ASN A 36 -7.89 10.26 2.29
C ASN A 36 -9.32 10.31 2.88
N SER A 37 -9.78 9.23 3.50
CA SER A 37 -11.10 9.23 4.16
C SER A 37 -11.12 10.22 5.33
N GLY A 38 -10.09 10.21 6.19
CA GLY A 38 -9.95 11.17 7.29
C GLY A 38 -9.86 12.61 6.79
N LEU A 39 -9.05 12.85 5.76
CA LEU A 39 -8.93 14.16 5.11
C LEU A 39 -10.28 14.67 4.63
N TRP A 40 -11.01 13.90 3.84
CA TRP A 40 -12.31 14.30 3.32
C TRP A 40 -13.37 14.44 4.43
N PHE A 41 -13.31 13.63 5.49
CA PHE A 41 -14.15 13.82 6.67
C PHE A 41 -13.86 15.17 7.36
N THR A 42 -12.59 15.54 7.56
CA THR A 42 -12.24 16.83 8.19
C THR A 42 -12.64 18.05 7.36
N GLN A 43 -12.65 17.92 6.02
CA GLN A 43 -13.16 18.97 5.14
C GLN A 43 -14.63 19.29 5.43
N MET A 44 -15.44 18.29 5.81
CA MET A 44 -16.85 18.49 6.20
C MET A 44 -17.00 19.25 7.52
N LEU A 45 -15.98 19.26 8.37
CA LEU A 45 -15.98 19.94 9.69
C LEU A 45 -15.61 21.43 9.61
N ARG A 46 -15.79 22.07 8.45
CA ARG A 46 -15.42 23.48 8.19
C ARG A 46 -13.93 23.79 8.36
N HIS A 47 -13.07 22.80 8.16
CA HIS A 47 -11.61 22.98 8.15
C HIS A 47 -11.08 22.87 6.71
N PRO A 48 -11.09 23.96 5.92
CA PRO A 48 -10.70 23.88 4.52
C PRO A 48 -9.17 23.78 4.41
N TRP A 49 -8.64 22.56 4.37
CA TRP A 49 -7.28 22.39 3.87
C TRP A 49 -7.28 22.70 2.38
N SER A 50 -6.22 23.35 1.91
CA SER A 50 -6.07 23.74 0.52
C SER A 50 -5.78 22.51 -0.35
N HIS A 51 -6.47 22.40 -1.50
CA HIS A 51 -6.20 21.41 -2.55
C HIS A 51 -6.20 19.92 -2.14
N PRO A 52 -7.17 19.43 -1.34
CA PRO A 52 -7.22 18.02 -0.94
C PRO A 52 -7.32 17.06 -2.14
N GLY A 53 -8.02 17.47 -3.21
CA GLY A 53 -8.13 16.67 -4.43
C GLY A 53 -6.80 16.49 -5.16
N LEU A 54 -5.94 17.51 -5.22
CA LEU A 54 -4.61 17.39 -5.84
C LEU A 54 -3.72 16.44 -5.04
N PHE A 55 -3.76 16.55 -3.70
CA PHE A 55 -3.06 15.64 -2.80
C PHE A 55 -3.50 14.18 -3.00
N SER A 56 -4.82 13.92 -3.00
CA SER A 56 -5.37 12.59 -3.26
C SER A 56 -4.93 12.05 -4.62
N LEU A 57 -4.97 12.88 -5.67
CA LEU A 57 -4.68 12.47 -7.04
C LEU A 57 -3.20 12.13 -7.26
N VAL A 58 -2.28 12.95 -6.74
CA VAL A 58 -0.84 12.67 -6.82
C VAL A 58 -0.50 11.38 -6.10
N TRP A 59 -1.08 11.15 -4.91
CA TRP A 59 -0.84 9.91 -4.17
C TRP A 59 -1.47 8.69 -4.87
N LEU A 60 -2.66 8.84 -5.44
CA LEU A 60 -3.28 7.78 -6.24
C LEU A 60 -2.39 7.38 -7.42
N LEU A 61 -1.79 8.35 -8.13
CA LEU A 61 -0.85 8.07 -9.22
C LEU A 61 0.37 7.26 -8.73
N ALA A 62 0.93 7.60 -7.56
CA ALA A 62 2.01 6.81 -6.96
C ALA A 62 1.59 5.37 -6.64
N LEU A 63 0.36 5.17 -6.15
CA LEU A 63 -0.20 3.83 -5.93
C LEU A 63 -0.39 3.04 -7.23
N LEU A 64 -0.83 3.69 -8.31
CA LEU A 64 -0.97 3.06 -9.62
C LEU A 64 0.39 2.63 -10.18
N VAL A 65 1.43 3.45 -10.01
CA VAL A 65 2.80 3.07 -10.34
C VAL A 65 3.26 1.86 -9.52
N HIS A 66 3.00 1.86 -8.22
CA HIS A 66 3.33 0.72 -7.35
C HIS A 66 2.60 -0.57 -7.80
N LEU A 67 1.29 -0.47 -8.07
CA LEU A 67 0.49 -1.57 -8.61
C LEU A 67 1.08 -2.11 -9.91
N ALA A 68 1.46 -1.23 -10.84
CA ALA A 68 2.08 -1.62 -12.10
C ALA A 68 3.39 -2.40 -11.87
N ILE A 69 4.25 -1.96 -10.95
CA ILE A 69 5.48 -2.67 -10.58
C ILE A 69 5.19 -4.06 -10.02
N VAL A 70 4.21 -4.18 -9.10
CA VAL A 70 3.82 -5.48 -8.54
C VAL A 70 3.27 -6.41 -9.62
N ALA A 71 2.42 -5.89 -10.51
CA ALA A 71 1.84 -6.66 -11.61
C ALA A 71 2.91 -7.16 -12.59
N GLN A 72 3.89 -6.31 -12.95
CA GLN A 72 5.00 -6.66 -13.83
C GLN A 72 5.95 -7.71 -13.21
N ARG A 73 6.17 -7.65 -11.90
CA ARG A 73 7.09 -8.55 -11.17
C ARG A 73 6.39 -9.75 -10.53
N ARG A 74 5.17 -10.05 -10.97
CA ARG A 74 4.38 -11.15 -10.42
C ARG A 74 4.95 -12.50 -10.88
N ILE A 75 5.29 -13.35 -9.93
CA ILE A 75 5.67 -14.74 -10.22
C ILE A 75 4.38 -15.54 -10.43
N ARG A 76 4.34 -16.36 -11.50
CA ARG A 76 3.20 -17.25 -11.81
C ARG A 76 3.25 -18.52 -10.99
#